data_AF-A0A2K5CVR1-F1
#
_entry.id   AF-A0A2K5CVR1-F1
#
_cell.length_a   1.000
_cell.length_b   1.000
_cell.length_c   1.000
_cell.angle_alpha   90.00
_cell.angle_beta   90.00
_cell.angle_gamma   90.00
#
_symmetry.space_group_name_H-M   'P 1'
#
loop_
_entity.id
_entity.type
_entity.pdbx_description
1 polymer ?
#
loop_
_entity_poly.entity_id
_entity_poly.type
_entity_poly.pdbx_seq_one_letter_code
_entity_poly.pdbx_strand_id
1 'polypeptide(L)' 'TGQLEQSPRFPSIQEGENFTVYCNSSSVFTNLQWYRQDPGEGPVLLVTLVKGGEVKKQKRLTFQFGDARKDSSLHITAA' A
#
# COMPACT_ATOMS: atom_id res chain seq x y z
N THR A 1 19.03 2.39 9.95
CA THR A 1 17.82 1.57 9.84
C THR A 1 16.73 2.41 9.21
N GLY A 2 16.11 1.94 8.13
CA GLY A 2 15.03 2.67 7.48
C GLY A 2 13.71 2.55 8.23
N GLN A 3 12.89 3.59 8.21
CA GLN A 3 11.56 3.60 8.79
C GLN A 3 10.52 3.60 7.68
N LEU A 4 9.42 2.85 7.89
CA LEU A 4 8.22 2.89 7.07
C LEU A 4 7.08 3.50 7.88
N GLU A 5 6.30 4.35 7.23
CA GLU A 5 5.19 5.09 7.84
C GLU A 5 3.98 4.98 6.92
N GLN A 6 2.90 4.36 7.42
CA GLN A 6 1.65 4.25 6.68
C GLN A 6 0.73 5.42 7.01
N SER A 7 0.16 6.05 5.99
CA SER A 7 -0.77 7.16 6.13
C SER A 7 -1.96 7.06 5.16
N PRO A 8 -3.21 7.33 5.61
CA PRO A 8 -3.60 7.50 7.02
C PRO A 8 -3.64 6.14 7.76
N ARG A 9 -3.39 6.15 9.07
CA ARG A 9 -3.40 4.92 9.91
C ARG A 9 -4.80 4.47 10.32
N PHE A 10 -5.66 5.44 10.63
CA PHE A 10 -7.02 5.19 11.12
C PHE A 10 -8.03 6.03 10.34
N PRO A 11 -8.31 5.68 9.08
CA PRO A 11 -9.32 6.37 8.29
C PRO A 11 -10.73 5.92 8.68
N SER A 12 -11.69 6.86 8.67
CA SER A 12 -13.12 6.56 8.68
C SER A 12 -13.67 6.93 7.32
N ILE A 13 -14.08 5.94 6.52
CA ILE A 13 -14.45 6.09 5.11
C ILE A 13 -15.86 5.54 4.93
N GLN A 14 -16.67 6.18 4.10
CA GLN A 14 -18.00 5.65 3.77
C GLN A 14 -17.91 4.57 2.69
N GLU A 15 -18.80 3.59 2.77
CA GLU A 15 -18.92 2.59 1.71
C GLU A 15 -19.31 3.28 0.39
N GLY A 16 -18.66 2.87 -0.70
CA GLY A 16 -18.82 3.52 -2.01
C GLY A 16 -17.84 4.65 -2.29
N GLU A 17 -16.94 4.98 -1.35
CA GLU A 17 -15.86 5.93 -1.59
C GLU A 17 -14.56 5.24 -2.03
N ASN A 18 -13.81 5.92 -2.90
CA ASN A 18 -12.44 5.53 -3.22
C ASN A 18 -11.52 5.92 -2.06
N PHE A 19 -10.47 5.14 -1.86
CA PHE A 19 -9.52 5.40 -0.79
C PHE A 19 -8.09 5.06 -1.21
N THR A 20 -7.13 5.86 -0.75
CA THR A 20 -5.71 5.61 -0.99
C THR A 20 -4.95 5.60 0.32
N VAL A 21 -4.19 4.52 0.54
CA VAL A 21 -3.19 4.40 1.61
C VAL A 21 -1.81 4.62 1.01
N TYR A 22 -0.98 5.40 1.69
CA TYR A 22 0.41 5.63 1.35
C TYR A 22 1.32 4.92 2.36
N CYS A 23 2.46 4.48 1.89
CA CYS A 23 3.56 3.97 2.70
C CYS A 23 4.79 4.81 2.36
N ASN A 24 5.13 5.74 3.25
CA ASN A 24 6.30 6.59 3.14
C ASN A 24 7.51 5.90 3.75
N SER A 25 8.68 6.08 3.14
CA SER A 25 9.92 5.57 3.69
C SER A 25 10.94 6.66 3.95
N SER A 26 11.65 6.56 5.08
CA SER A 26 12.86 7.36 5.33
C SER A 26 14.12 6.79 4.68
N SER A 27 14.01 5.69 3.92
CA SER A 27 15.14 4.98 3.35
C SER A 27 14.82 4.29 2.03
N VAL A 28 15.86 3.71 1.44
CA VAL A 28 15.77 2.97 0.19
C VAL A 28 15.45 1.52 0.46
N PHE A 29 14.22 1.12 0.19
CA PHE A 29 13.86 -0.29 0.14
C PHE A 29 13.92 -0.78 -1.31
N THR A 30 14.51 -1.95 -1.52
CA THR A 30 14.59 -2.61 -2.83
C THR A 30 13.30 -3.33 -3.21
N ASN A 31 12.45 -3.59 -2.22
CA ASN A 31 11.11 -4.11 -2.41
C ASN A 31 10.18 -3.59 -1.30
N LEU A 32 8.89 -3.51 -1.60
CA LEU A 32 7.84 -3.20 -0.64
C LEU A 32 6.71 -4.24 -0.76
N GLN A 33 6.15 -4.62 0.37
CA GLN A 33 5.10 -5.63 0.46
C GLN A 33 3.86 -5.03 1.13
N TRP A 34 2.70 -5.28 0.55
CA TRP A 34 1.41 -4.89 1.13
C TRP A 34 0.73 -6.11 1.73
N TYR A 35 0.30 -5.98 2.98
CA TYR A 35 -0.44 -7.00 3.72
C TYR A 35 -1.84 -6.48 4.09
N ARG A 36 -2.82 -7.38 4.15
CA ARG A 36 -4.11 -7.15 4.79
C ARG A 36 -4.16 -7.92 6.09
N GLN A 37 -4.75 -7.34 7.13
CA GLN A 37 -5.04 -8.06 8.36
C GLN A 37 -6.49 -7.77 8.74
N ASP A 38 -7.31 -8.82 8.73
CA ASP A 38 -8.69 -8.75 9.20
C ASP A 38 -8.70 -8.94 10.74
N PRO A 39 -9.66 -8.37 11.49
CA PRO A 39 -9.68 -8.46 12.94
C PRO A 39 -9.65 -9.90 13.46
N GLY A 40 -8.68 -10.23 14.31
CA GLY A 40 -8.50 -11.58 14.85
C GLY A 40 -7.73 -12.54 13.94
N GLU A 41 -7.38 -12.14 12.72
CA GLU A 41 -6.59 -12.94 11.79
C GLU A 41 -5.11 -12.50 11.74
N GLY A 42 -4.29 -13.36 11.13
CA GLY A 42 -2.89 -13.05 10.82
C GLY A 42 -2.74 -12.19 9.56
N PRO A 43 -1.58 -11.56 9.33
CA PRO A 43 -1.32 -10.81 8.11
C PRO A 43 -1.32 -11.72 6.86
N VAL A 44 -2.07 -11.31 5.84
CA VAL A 44 -2.14 -11.96 4.52
C VAL A 44 -1.45 -11.08 3.49
N LEU A 45 -0.44 -11.63 2.81
CA LEU A 45 0.26 -10.93 1.74
C LEU A 45 -0.66 -10.68 0.55
N LEU A 46 -0.79 -9.43 0.13
CA LEU A 46 -1.53 -9.04 -1.08
C LEU A 46 -0.62 -8.97 -2.30
N VAL A 47 0.53 -8.29 -2.17
CA VAL A 47 1.47 -8.09 -3.28
C VAL A 47 2.90 -7.82 -2.80
N THR A 48 3.88 -8.19 -3.62
CA THR A 48 5.26 -7.72 -3.54
C THR A 48 5.57 -6.85 -4.75
N LEU A 49 6.11 -5.66 -4.50
CA LEU A 49 6.59 -4.69 -5.48
C LEU A 49 8.12 -4.66 -5.41
N VAL A 50 8.80 -4.84 -6.54
CA VAL A 50 10.27 -5.02 -6.60
C VAL A 50 10.97 -4.02 -7.52
N LYS A 51 10.22 -3.32 -8.37
CA LYS A 51 10.77 -2.36 -9.33
C LYS A 51 10.17 -0.98 -9.13
N GLY A 52 11.01 0.06 -9.11
CA GLY A 52 10.55 1.46 -9.10
C GLY A 52 9.62 1.73 -10.28
N GLY A 53 8.51 2.43 -10.00
CA GLY A 53 7.45 2.69 -10.98
C GLY A 53 6.52 1.49 -11.28
N GLU A 54 6.71 0.34 -10.62
CA GLU A 54 5.84 -0.82 -10.81
C GLU A 54 4.41 -0.52 -10.37
N VAL A 55 3.43 -0.89 -11.20
CA VAL A 55 2.01 -0.84 -10.87
C VAL A 55 1.41 -2.24 -11.03
N LYS A 56 0.78 -2.73 -9.96
CA LYS A 56 0.07 -4.03 -9.97
C LYS A 56 -1.40 -3.80 -9.63
N LYS A 57 -2.30 -4.41 -10.41
CA LYS A 57 -3.75 -4.33 -10.19
C LYS A 57 -4.31 -5.70 -9.80
N GLN A 58 -5.18 -5.72 -8.80
CA GLN A 58 -5.92 -6.90 -8.36
C GLN A 58 -7.35 -6.50 -7.99
N LYS A 59 -8.33 -6.88 -8.81
CA LYS A 59 -9.72 -6.46 -8.63
C LYS A 59 -9.81 -4.93 -8.49
N ARG A 60 -10.31 -4.43 -7.37
CA ARG A 60 -10.47 -3.01 -7.01
C ARG A 60 -9.19 -2.39 -6.43
N LEU A 61 -8.12 -3.16 -6.27
CA LEU A 61 -6.86 -2.72 -5.67
C LEU A 61 -5.85 -2.37 -6.75
N THR A 62 -5.23 -1.21 -6.64
CA THR A 62 -4.09 -0.79 -7.44
C THR A 62 -2.93 -0.45 -6.52
N PHE A 63 -1.84 -1.20 -6.63
CA PHE A 63 -0.62 -1.00 -5.88
C PHE A 63 0.42 -0.31 -6.77
N GLN A 64 1.10 0.69 -6.26
CA GLN A 64 2.12 1.43 -6.99
C GLN A 64 3.39 1.55 -6.16
N PHE A 65 4.54 1.29 -6.78
CA PHE A 65 5.85 1.58 -6.22
C PHE A 65 6.37 2.89 -6.82
N GLY A 66 6.73 3.85 -5.97
CA GLY A 66 7.33 5.10 -6.42
C GLY A 66 8.61 4.89 -7.23
N ASP A 67 8.80 5.72 -8.25
CA ASP A 67 9.97 5.67 -9.15
C ASP A 67 11.14 6.47 -8.57
N ALA A 68 10.89 7.74 -8.24
CA ALA A 68 11.89 8.66 -7.65
C ALA A 68 11.85 8.70 -6.12
N ARG A 69 10.65 8.58 -5.55
CA ARG A 69 10.41 8.54 -4.10
C ARG A 69 10.23 7.09 -3.71
N LYS A 70 10.73 6.72 -2.54
CA LYS A 70 10.81 5.32 -2.09
C LYS A 70 9.60 4.96 -1.27
N ASP A 71 8.47 5.48 -1.73
CA ASP A 71 7.15 5.32 -1.20
C ASP A 71 6.40 4.24 -1.99
N SER A 72 5.28 3.80 -1.46
CA SER A 72 4.30 3.05 -2.24
C SER A 72 2.90 3.50 -1.88
N SER A 73 1.95 3.22 -2.76
CA SER A 73 0.55 3.47 -2.50
C SER A 73 -0.30 2.25 -2.83
N LEU A 74 -1.40 2.14 -2.09
CA LEU A 74 -2.50 1.23 -2.35
C LEU A 74 -3.75 2.08 -2.56
N HIS A 75 -4.23 2.09 -3.80
CA HIS A 75 -5.49 2.69 -4.17
C HIS A 75 -6.59 1.63 -4.24
N ILE A 76 -7.71 1.87 -3.57
CA ILE A 76 -8.89 1.02 -3.49
C ILE A 76 -10.03 1.80 -4.14
N THR A 77 -10.61 1.23 -5.20
CA THR A 77 -11.80 1.81 -5.81
C THR A 77 -13.06 1.32 -5.10
N ALA A 78 -14.08 2.18 -5.09
CA ALA A 78 -15.44 1.85 -4.72
C ALA A 78 -15.95 0.62 -5.51
N ALA A 79 -16.93 -0.07 -4.91
CA ALA A 79 -17.62 -1.18 -5.56
C ALA A 79 -18.57 -0.67 -6.65
#